data_AF-A0A242DCR2-F1
#
_entry.id   AF-A0A242DCR2-F1
#
_cell.length_a   1.000
_cell.length_b   1.000
_cell.length_c   1.000
_cell.angle_alpha   90.00
_cell.angle_beta   90.00
_cell.angle_gamma   90.00
#
_symmetry.space_group_name_H-M   'P 1'
#
loop_
_entity.id
_entity.type
_entity.pdbx_description
1 polymer ?
#
loop_
_entity_poly.entity_id
_entity_poly.type
_entity_poly.pdbx_seq_one_letter_code
_entity_poly.pdbx_strand_id
1 'polypeptide(L)'
;MKKFLIGDISAMYNISQDTLRYYDKAGLLPFVRKNKAGRREFTEDDLGYIEVIDCLKRSGIPVKEIAKFMDWCVKGDQTLPQRYQFMIEQEAALEKKIHELQAQLDFLRWKKWYYQTANEAGTEKVFFKEGTRQVDNKWHQKYLETKRRES
;
A
#
# COMPACT_ATOMS: atom_id res chain seq x y z
N MET A 1 -23.99 -15.48 18.10
CA MET A 1 -22.91 -14.87 17.30
C MET A 1 -23.47 -14.47 15.95
N LYS A 2 -23.28 -13.22 15.53
CA LYS A 2 -23.76 -12.74 14.23
C LYS A 2 -23.03 -13.46 13.10
N LYS A 3 -23.74 -13.68 12.00
CA LYS A 3 -23.23 -14.35 10.80
C LYS A 3 -23.35 -13.40 9.61
N PHE A 4 -22.38 -13.49 8.72
CA PHE A 4 -22.28 -12.64 7.53
C PHE A 4 -22.07 -13.52 6.30
N LEU A 5 -22.62 -13.11 5.17
CA LEU A 5 -22.39 -13.71 3.86
C LEU A 5 -21.43 -12.83 3.06
N ILE A 6 -20.97 -13.34 1.91
CA ILE A 6 -20.09 -12.59 0.99
C ILE A 6 -20.66 -11.20 0.65
N GLY A 7 -21.99 -11.06 0.51
CA GLY A 7 -22.62 -9.77 0.24
C GLY A 7 -22.45 -8.76 1.38
N ASP A 8 -22.51 -9.22 2.63
CA ASP A 8 -22.30 -8.37 3.80
C ASP A 8 -20.83 -7.94 3.90
N ILE A 9 -19.89 -8.88 3.72
CA ILE A 9 -18.45 -8.57 3.70
C ILE A 9 -18.14 -7.58 2.58
N SER A 10 -18.76 -7.76 1.42
CA SER A 10 -18.59 -6.88 0.26
C SER A 10 -18.97 -5.44 0.58
N ALA A 11 -20.11 -5.24 1.23
CA ALA A 11 -20.57 -3.92 1.64
C ALA A 11 -19.71 -3.30 2.75
N MET A 12 -19.29 -4.10 3.74
CA MET A 12 -18.53 -3.60 4.90
C MET A 12 -17.10 -3.14 4.53
N TYR A 13 -16.41 -3.90 3.68
CA TYR A 13 -15.00 -3.65 3.35
C TYR A 13 -14.80 -2.98 1.98
N ASN A 14 -15.90 -2.68 1.27
CA ASN A 14 -15.86 -2.17 -0.11
C ASN A 14 -15.03 -3.06 -1.05
N ILE A 15 -15.17 -4.38 -0.89
CA ILE A 15 -14.52 -5.40 -1.72
C ILE A 15 -15.60 -6.02 -2.60
N SER A 16 -15.39 -6.11 -3.91
CA SER A 16 -16.40 -6.73 -4.78
C SER A 16 -16.64 -8.20 -4.40
N GLN A 17 -17.87 -8.69 -4.59
CA GLN A 17 -18.17 -10.11 -4.34
C GLN A 17 -17.30 -11.03 -5.21
N ASP A 18 -16.97 -10.63 -6.43
CA ASP A 18 -16.09 -11.39 -7.31
C ASP A 18 -14.66 -11.46 -6.78
N THR A 19 -14.15 -10.37 -6.21
CA THR A 19 -12.85 -10.34 -5.52
C THR A 19 -12.88 -11.28 -4.31
N LEU A 20 -13.94 -11.28 -3.50
CA LEU A 20 -14.08 -12.19 -2.37
C LEU A 20 -14.15 -13.67 -2.81
N ARG A 21 -14.86 -13.97 -3.90
CA ARG A 21 -14.87 -15.32 -4.51
C ARG A 21 -13.51 -15.72 -5.03
N TYR A 22 -12.77 -14.78 -5.61
CA TYR A 22 -11.39 -15.00 -6.03
C TYR A 22 -10.48 -15.28 -4.83
N TYR A 23 -10.57 -14.50 -3.75
CA TYR A 23 -9.83 -14.74 -2.50
C TYR A 23 -10.14 -16.13 -1.93
N ASP A 24 -11.41 -16.54 -1.93
CA ASP A 24 -11.81 -17.87 -1.51
C ASP A 24 -11.10 -18.97 -2.34
N LYS A 25 -11.18 -18.87 -3.68
CA LYS A 25 -10.53 -19.82 -4.60
C LYS A 25 -9.01 -19.83 -4.47
N ALA A 26 -8.41 -18.68 -4.16
CA ALA A 26 -6.97 -18.52 -4.00
C ALA A 26 -6.47 -18.93 -2.61
N GLY A 27 -7.35 -19.39 -1.71
CA GLY A 27 -6.98 -19.91 -0.39
C GLY A 27 -6.78 -18.84 0.68
N LEU A 28 -7.32 -17.63 0.50
CA LEU A 28 -7.19 -16.55 1.49
C LEU A 28 -8.22 -16.67 2.61
N LEU A 29 -9.27 -17.47 2.40
CA LEU A 29 -10.39 -17.60 3.34
C LEU A 29 -10.48 -19.02 3.94
N PRO A 30 -9.37 -19.65 4.40
CA PRO A 30 -9.39 -21.03 4.89
C PRO A 30 -10.19 -21.20 6.19
N PHE A 31 -10.40 -20.11 6.93
CA PHE A 31 -11.15 -20.06 8.19
C PHE A 31 -12.69 -20.07 7.99
N VAL A 32 -13.18 -19.68 6.81
CA VAL A 32 -14.61 -19.47 6.57
C VAL A 32 -15.32 -20.81 6.38
N ARG A 33 -16.43 -21.05 7.07
CA ARG A 33 -17.20 -22.30 6.90
C ARG A 33 -18.29 -22.17 5.84
N LYS A 34 -18.79 -23.29 5.33
CA LYS A 34 -20.01 -23.32 4.52
C LYS A 34 -21.20 -23.66 5.41
N ASN A 35 -22.32 -22.96 5.22
CA ASN A 35 -23.57 -23.27 5.89
C ASN A 35 -24.30 -24.45 5.23
N LYS A 36 -25.46 -24.85 5.76
CA LYS A 36 -26.26 -25.99 5.26
C LYS A 36 -26.68 -25.84 3.78
N ALA A 37 -26.74 -24.62 3.26
CA ALA A 37 -27.05 -24.33 1.85
C ALA A 37 -25.79 -24.26 0.96
N GLY A 38 -24.61 -24.62 1.49
CA GLY A 38 -23.34 -24.62 0.76
C GLY A 38 -22.71 -23.23 0.57
N ARG A 39 -23.24 -22.18 1.19
CA ARG A 39 -22.73 -20.81 1.06
C ARG A 39 -21.69 -20.51 2.13
N ARG A 40 -20.63 -19.77 1.78
CA ARG A 40 -19.63 -19.26 2.74
C ARG A 40 -20.32 -18.35 3.77
N GLU A 41 -20.08 -18.63 5.04
CA GLU A 41 -20.63 -17.92 6.19
C GLU A 41 -19.49 -17.51 7.12
N PHE A 42 -19.36 -16.20 7.31
CA PHE A 42 -18.35 -15.57 8.15
C PHE A 42 -18.95 -15.25 9.52
N THR A 43 -18.11 -15.26 10.53
CA THR A 43 -18.41 -14.88 11.90
C THR A 43 -17.81 -13.52 12.22
N GLU A 44 -18.15 -12.96 13.38
CA GLU A 44 -17.51 -11.73 13.87
C GLU A 44 -15.99 -11.90 14.03
N ASP A 45 -15.52 -13.07 14.51
CA ASP A 45 -14.09 -13.35 14.66
C ASP A 45 -13.36 -13.38 13.30
N ASP A 46 -14.05 -13.81 12.25
CA ASP A 46 -13.50 -13.86 10.89
C ASP A 46 -13.27 -12.46 10.29
N LEU A 47 -13.96 -11.43 10.80
CA LEU A 47 -13.83 -10.05 10.32
C LEU A 47 -12.43 -9.47 10.55
N GLY A 48 -11.78 -9.84 11.65
CA GLY A 48 -10.40 -9.44 11.91
C GLY A 48 -9.43 -9.98 10.86
N TYR A 49 -9.68 -11.20 10.36
CA TYR A 49 -8.87 -11.75 9.26
C TYR A 49 -9.13 -11.04 7.92
N ILE A 50 -10.36 -10.62 7.66
CA ILE A 50 -10.67 -9.84 6.45
C ILE A 50 -9.94 -8.50 6.46
N GLU A 51 -9.88 -7.82 7.61
CA GLU A 51 -9.14 -6.57 7.75
C GLU A 51 -7.64 -6.75 7.48
N VAL A 52 -7.03 -7.81 8.03
CA VAL A 52 -5.63 -8.15 7.76
C VAL A 52 -5.41 -8.43 6.27
N ILE A 53 -6.27 -9.23 5.64
CA ILE A 53 -6.17 -9.53 4.20
C ILE A 53 -6.28 -8.25 3.36
N ASP A 54 -7.23 -7.37 3.66
CA ASP A 54 -7.42 -6.11 2.94
C ASP A 54 -6.18 -5.21 3.06
N CYS A 55 -5.66 -5.05 4.28
CA CYS A 55 -4.44 -4.30 4.53
C CYS A 55 -3.24 -4.85 3.73
N LEU A 56 -2.96 -6.15 3.84
CA LEU A 56 -1.85 -6.79 3.12
C LEU A 56 -2.02 -6.63 1.60
N LYS A 57 -3.24 -6.78 1.08
CA LYS A 57 -3.52 -6.58 -0.35
C LYS A 57 -3.27 -5.15 -0.81
N ARG A 58 -3.69 -4.14 -0.04
CA ARG A 58 -3.47 -2.72 -0.33
C ARG A 58 -1.99 -2.34 -0.27
N SER A 59 -1.22 -2.99 0.60
CA SER A 59 0.25 -2.84 0.65
C SER A 59 0.97 -3.44 -0.57
N GLY A 60 0.24 -4.14 -1.45
CA GLY A 60 0.76 -4.70 -2.70
C GLY A 60 1.27 -6.13 -2.57
N ILE A 61 0.98 -6.80 -1.46
CA ILE A 61 1.48 -8.15 -1.19
C ILE A 61 0.78 -9.15 -2.14
N PRO A 62 1.54 -10.08 -2.74
CA PRO A 62 0.98 -11.09 -3.62
C PRO A 62 -0.06 -11.97 -2.90
N VAL A 63 -1.16 -12.26 -3.60
CA VAL A 63 -2.26 -13.09 -3.08
C VAL A 63 -1.75 -14.44 -2.55
N LYS A 64 -0.79 -15.06 -3.23
CA LYS A 64 -0.18 -16.33 -2.82
C LYS A 64 0.52 -16.26 -1.45
N GLU A 65 1.16 -15.14 -1.14
CA GLU A 65 1.84 -14.96 0.15
C GLU A 65 0.85 -14.73 1.27
N ILE A 66 -0.21 -13.96 1.00
CA ILE A 66 -1.31 -13.77 1.95
C ILE A 66 -1.99 -15.11 2.23
N ALA A 67 -2.22 -15.96 1.22
CA ALA A 67 -2.78 -17.30 1.41
C ALA A 67 -1.93 -18.14 2.37
N LYS A 68 -0.60 -18.14 2.17
CA LYS A 68 0.36 -18.83 3.05
C LYS A 68 0.32 -18.29 4.48
N PHE A 69 0.21 -16.97 4.66
CA PHE A 69 0.04 -16.35 5.96
C PHE A 69 -1.28 -16.79 6.64
N MET A 70 -2.38 -16.85 5.88
CA MET A 70 -3.68 -17.31 6.39
C MET A 70 -3.67 -18.79 6.80
N ASP A 71 -2.95 -19.64 6.07
CA ASP A 71 -2.75 -21.04 6.45
C ASP A 71 -2.01 -21.18 7.80
N TRP A 72 -1.07 -20.28 8.10
CA TRP A 72 -0.43 -20.21 9.41
C TRP A 72 -1.42 -19.76 10.48
N CYS A 73 -2.22 -18.73 10.23
CA CYS A 73 -3.23 -18.28 11.20
C CYS A 73 -4.19 -19.41 11.62
N VAL A 74 -4.63 -20.25 10.68
CA VAL A 74 -5.51 -21.40 10.98
C VAL A 74 -4.78 -22.51 11.77
N LYS A 75 -3.45 -22.62 11.65
CA LYS A 75 -2.63 -23.55 12.45
C LYS A 75 -2.43 -23.11 13.90
N GLY A 76 -2.84 -21.89 14.26
CA GLY A 76 -2.81 -21.38 15.62
C GLY A 76 -1.40 -21.03 16.10
N ASP A 77 -1.19 -21.15 17.42
CA ASP A 77 -0.05 -20.51 18.08
C ASP A 77 1.32 -21.12 17.75
N GLN A 78 1.33 -22.37 17.29
CA GLN A 78 2.55 -23.04 16.84
C GLN A 78 3.24 -22.34 15.66
N THR A 79 2.53 -21.45 14.94
CA THR A 79 3.09 -20.65 13.84
C THR A 79 3.24 -19.17 14.16
N LEU A 80 3.18 -18.76 15.43
CA LEU A 80 3.44 -17.37 15.84
C LEU A 80 4.80 -16.85 15.34
N PRO A 81 5.92 -17.61 15.45
CA PRO A 81 7.21 -17.13 14.94
C PRO A 81 7.21 -16.82 13.44
N GLN A 82 6.55 -17.66 12.62
CA GLN A 82 6.45 -17.48 11.18
C GLN A 82 5.58 -16.27 10.82
N ARG A 83 4.46 -16.08 11.55
CA ARG A 83 3.57 -14.92 11.36
C ARG A 83 4.27 -13.61 11.72
N TYR A 84 5.02 -13.59 12.83
CA TYR A 84 5.79 -12.43 13.24
C TYR A 84 6.90 -12.09 12.25
N GLN A 85 7.68 -13.09 11.84
CA GLN A 85 8.74 -12.92 10.83
C GLN A 85 8.17 -12.38 9.51
N PHE A 86 7.03 -12.89 9.06
CA PHE A 86 6.35 -12.37 7.89
C PHE A 86 5.99 -10.89 8.05
N MET A 87 5.44 -10.48 9.19
CA MET A 87 5.10 -9.07 9.42
C MET A 87 6.33 -8.15 9.40
N ILE A 88 7.47 -8.57 9.96
CA ILE A 88 8.73 -7.83 9.87
C ILE A 88 9.15 -7.62 8.41
N GLU A 89 9.08 -8.67 7.59
CA GLU A 89 9.45 -8.59 6.17
C GLU A 89 8.53 -7.63 5.40
N GLN A 90 7.22 -7.67 5.67
CA GLN A 90 6.26 -6.80 5.03
C GLN A 90 6.38 -5.34 5.48
N GLU A 91 6.67 -5.11 6.77
CA GLU A 91 6.96 -3.77 7.32
C GLU A 91 8.16 -3.15 6.61
N ALA A 92 9.31 -3.86 6.58
CA ALA A 92 10.53 -3.37 5.93
C ALA A 92 10.32 -3.10 4.43
N ALA A 93 9.54 -3.95 3.74
CA ALA A 93 9.21 -3.74 2.32
C ALA A 93 8.35 -2.48 2.12
N LEU A 94 7.38 -2.24 3.01
CA LEU A 94 6.52 -1.07 2.94
C LEU A 94 7.28 0.23 3.26
N GLU A 95 8.15 0.21 4.28
CA GLU A 95 9.03 1.34 4.61
C GLU A 95 9.91 1.72 3.41
N LYS A 96 10.54 0.73 2.76
CA LYS A 96 11.32 0.98 1.55
C LYS A 96 10.50 1.66 0.46
N LYS A 97 9.26 1.19 0.23
CA LYS A 97 8.35 1.80 -0.75
C LYS A 97 7.96 3.22 -0.36
N ILE A 98 7.73 3.50 0.92
CA ILE A 98 7.48 4.85 1.43
C ILE A 98 8.67 5.77 1.13
N HIS A 99 9.90 5.31 1.40
CA HIS A 99 11.10 6.08 1.09
C HIS A 99 11.25 6.37 -0.42
N GLU A 100 11.00 5.39 -1.28
CA GLU A 100 11.03 5.57 -2.74
C GLU A 100 9.98 6.57 -3.22
N LEU A 101 8.73 6.44 -2.73
CA LEU A 101 7.64 7.37 -3.06
C LEU A 101 7.92 8.78 -2.54
N GLN A 102 8.53 8.92 -1.37
CA GLN A 102 8.91 10.21 -0.81
C GLN A 102 9.98 10.89 -1.67
N ALA A 103 10.97 10.14 -2.16
CA ALA A 103 11.98 10.66 -3.08
C ALA A 103 11.37 11.13 -4.42
N GLN A 104 10.42 10.36 -4.97
CA GLN A 104 9.67 10.76 -6.17
C GLN A 104 8.85 12.03 -5.93
N LEU A 105 8.16 12.11 -4.79
CA LEU A 105 7.38 13.28 -4.41
C LEU A 105 8.27 14.53 -4.25
N ASP A 106 9.45 14.38 -3.66
CA ASP A 106 10.40 15.49 -3.52
C ASP A 106 10.94 15.96 -4.87
N PHE A 107 11.17 15.05 -5.83
CA PHE A 107 11.48 15.43 -7.20
C PHE A 107 10.35 16.23 -7.86
N LEU A 108 9.09 15.78 -7.72
CA LEU A 108 7.93 16.49 -8.26
C LEU A 108 7.77 17.88 -7.62
N ARG A 109 7.99 18.00 -6.31
CA ARG A 109 7.95 19.29 -5.59
C ARG A 109 9.04 20.24 -6.08
N TRP A 110 10.26 19.75 -6.26
CA TRP A 110 11.35 20.49 -6.87
C TRP A 110 10.97 20.99 -8.27
N LYS A 111 10.45 20.10 -9.13
CA LYS A 111 10.03 20.47 -10.50
C LYS A 111 8.88 21.47 -10.50
N LYS A 112 7.92 21.34 -9.58
CA LYS A 112 6.84 22.31 -9.42
C LYS A 112 7.39 23.71 -9.12
N TRP A 113 8.30 23.82 -8.14
CA TRP A 113 8.96 25.09 -7.80
C TRP A 113 9.74 25.66 -8.99
N TYR A 114 10.52 24.81 -9.65
CA TYR A 114 11.29 25.17 -10.84
C TYR A 114 10.41 25.78 -11.94
N TYR A 115 9.30 25.10 -12.28
CA TYR A 115 8.40 25.58 -13.34
C TYR A 115 7.62 26.82 -12.92
N GLN A 116 7.27 26.95 -11.64
CA GLN A 116 6.64 28.18 -11.12
C GLN A 116 7.56 29.39 -11.35
N THR A 117 8.82 29.30 -10.93
CA THR A 117 9.78 30.38 -11.11
C THR A 117 10.14 30.61 -12.58
N ALA A 118 10.22 29.56 -13.41
CA ALA A 118 10.44 29.72 -14.85
C ALA A 118 9.27 30.44 -15.53
N ASN A 119 8.04 30.15 -15.10
CA ASN A 119 6.83 30.80 -15.59
C ASN A 119 6.80 32.29 -15.19
N GLU A 120 7.15 32.61 -13.95
CA GLU A 120 7.30 34.00 -13.47
C GLU A 120 8.38 34.77 -14.25
N ALA A 121 9.48 34.11 -14.63
CA ALA A 121 10.54 34.67 -15.44
C ALA A 121 10.25 34.66 -16.96
N GLY A 122 9.17 34.01 -17.40
CA GLY A 122 8.83 33.79 -18.81
C GLY A 122 9.81 32.89 -19.58
N THR A 123 10.78 32.23 -18.91
CA THR A 123 11.77 31.38 -19.56
C THR A 123 12.49 30.44 -18.59
N GLU A 124 12.78 29.21 -19.04
CA GLU A 124 13.62 28.26 -18.29
C GLU A 124 15.12 28.64 -18.31
N LYS A 125 15.53 29.56 -19.18
CA LYS A 125 16.94 29.97 -19.33
C LYS A 125 17.54 30.53 -18.03
N VAL A 126 16.72 31.06 -17.12
CA VAL A 126 17.17 31.53 -15.78
C VAL A 126 17.83 30.42 -14.96
N PHE A 127 17.51 29.16 -15.28
CA PHE A 127 18.03 27.99 -14.59
C PHE A 127 19.24 27.35 -15.26
N PHE A 128 19.49 27.64 -16.53
CA PHE A 128 20.50 26.93 -17.29
C PHE A 128 21.91 27.44 -16.99
N LYS A 129 22.90 26.57 -17.11
CA LYS A 129 24.31 26.98 -17.18
C LYS A 129 24.52 27.74 -18.49
N GLU A 130 25.37 28.75 -18.44
CA GLU A 130 25.69 29.61 -19.58
C GLU A 130 26.08 28.78 -20.82
N GLY A 131 25.45 29.08 -21.96
CA GLY A 131 25.68 28.37 -23.21
C GLY A 131 25.11 26.94 -23.30
N THR A 132 24.34 26.48 -22.31
CA THR A 132 23.80 25.10 -22.30
C THR A 132 22.28 25.06 -22.07
N ARG A 133 21.70 23.85 -22.17
CA ARG A 133 20.33 23.53 -21.71
C ARG A 133 20.32 22.74 -20.40
N GLN A 134 21.45 22.68 -19.70
CA GLN A 134 21.57 21.95 -18.44
C GLN A 134 21.20 22.88 -17.28
N VAL A 135 20.28 22.44 -16.42
CA VAL A 135 19.97 23.16 -15.18
C VAL A 135 21.21 23.18 -14.28
N ASP A 136 21.54 24.35 -13.77
CA ASP A 136 22.62 24.53 -12.80
C ASP A 136 22.19 23.98 -11.43
N ASN A 137 23.00 23.07 -10.87
CA ASN A 137 22.72 22.39 -9.59
C ASN A 137 22.53 23.38 -8.42
N LYS A 138 23.07 24.60 -8.51
CA LYS A 138 22.86 25.64 -7.49
C LYS A 138 21.38 25.92 -7.23
N TRP A 139 20.53 25.75 -8.24
CA TRP A 139 19.11 26.02 -8.11
C TRP A 139 18.39 24.94 -7.30
N HIS A 140 18.85 23.69 -7.38
CA HIS A 140 18.35 22.63 -6.52
C HIS A 140 18.75 22.88 -5.06
N GLN A 141 19.99 23.33 -4.82
CA GLN A 141 20.44 23.72 -3.48
C GLN A 141 19.62 24.91 -2.93
N LYS A 142 19.38 25.93 -3.75
CA LYS A 142 18.52 27.07 -3.39
C LYS A 142 17.12 26.62 -2.99
N TYR A 143 16.52 25.69 -3.71
CA TYR A 143 15.22 25.12 -3.33
C TYR A 143 15.26 24.39 -1.99
N LEU A 144 16.29 23.58 -1.73
CA LEU A 144 16.45 22.89 -0.45
C LEU A 144 16.64 23.87 0.73
N GLU A 145 17.26 25.02 0.50
CA GLU A 145 17.36 26.11 1.48
C GLU A 145 16.02 26.79 1.74
N THR A 146 15.23 27.08 0.68
CA THR A 146 13.88 27.66 0.83
C THR A 146 12.95 26.73 1.60
N LYS A 147 12.93 25.43 1.24
CA LYS A 147 12.12 24.41 1.92
C LYS A 147 12.43 24.31 3.42
N ARG A 148 13.70 24.42 3.81
CA ARG A 148 14.14 24.39 5.22
C ARG A 148 13.72 25.61 6.04
N ARG A 149 13.42 26.75 5.42
CA ARG A 149 12.95 27.96 6.10
C ARG A 149 11.44 27.99 6.31
N GLU A 150 10.70 27.19 5.54
CA GLU A 150 9.23 27.11 5.56
C GLU A 150 8.69 25.94 6.39
N SER A 151 9.57 25.03 6.85
CA SER A 151 9.24 23.88 7.71
C SER A 151 9.55 24.17 9.16
#